data_AF-A0A929FCY7-F1
#
_entry.id   AF-A0A929FCY7-F1
#
_cell.length_a   1.000
_cell.length_b   1.000
_cell.length_c   1.000
_cell.angle_alpha   90.00
_cell.angle_beta   90.00
_cell.angle_gamma   90.00
#
_symmetry.space_group_name_H-M   'P 1'
#
loop_
_entity.id
_entity.type
_entity.pdbx_description
1 polymer ?
#
loop_
_entity_poly.entity_id
_entity_poly.type
_entity_poly.pdbx_seq_one_letter_code
_entity_poly.pdbx_strand_id
1 'polypeptide(L)'
;MRLRALIYSAVLSVSGVLAAGEIPVAAQSHLITPDGTLGSEGSTVTTVAPQVDLLGGGALRDEYLFHSFEEFNIGEGWTANFANPDGVFNILSRVTGQNPSHLFGTLGVLGNADLFFINPNGVLFGPDASLDIPGSLTVSTADELVLPDGSVFSATSPGVPQLLDIDVDVPIGVRFDRELAAALGNEALLEVGENLTLSAGDIDSTGGLFAPNGDVLVEGVSGDVRVQELAAQSAVLSARENLILEESQLQTAGNLSLLAGDTVRVR
;
A
#
# COMPACT_ATOMS: atom_id res chain seq x y z
N MET A 1 2.43 6.54 -89.87
CA MET A 1 3.51 5.96 -89.05
C MET A 1 4.03 7.01 -88.08
N ARG A 2 3.64 6.96 -86.81
CA ARG A 2 4.20 7.80 -85.75
C ARG A 2 4.72 6.85 -84.67
N LEU A 3 6.05 6.83 -84.50
CA LEU A 3 6.78 5.95 -83.58
C LEU A 3 6.73 6.54 -82.17
N ARG A 4 6.29 5.75 -81.19
CA ARG A 4 6.28 6.09 -79.75
C ARG A 4 7.65 5.76 -79.15
N ALA A 5 8.27 6.69 -78.46
CA ALA A 5 9.44 6.43 -77.60
C ALA A 5 8.99 6.37 -76.14
N LEU A 6 9.27 5.24 -75.47
CA LEU A 6 9.05 5.03 -74.04
C LEU A 6 10.11 5.79 -73.23
N ILE A 7 9.69 6.47 -72.17
CA ILE A 7 10.58 7.01 -71.13
C ILE A 7 10.52 6.05 -69.93
N TYR A 8 11.66 5.47 -69.57
CA TYR A 8 11.84 4.67 -68.36
C TYR A 8 11.92 5.59 -67.14
N SER A 9 11.06 5.39 -66.14
CA SER A 9 11.17 6.03 -64.82
C SER A 9 11.82 5.05 -63.86
N ALA A 10 13.02 5.36 -63.37
CA ALA A 10 13.69 4.60 -62.33
C ALA A 10 13.02 4.88 -60.97
N VAL A 11 12.55 3.84 -60.29
CA VAL A 11 12.07 3.92 -58.91
C VAL A 11 13.25 3.63 -57.98
N LEU A 12 13.69 4.63 -57.21
CA LEU A 12 14.63 4.44 -56.10
C LEU A 12 13.81 4.03 -54.86
N SER A 13 13.90 2.78 -54.43
CA SER A 13 13.37 2.36 -53.12
C SER A 13 14.42 2.60 -52.04
N VAL A 14 14.18 3.58 -51.17
CA VAL A 14 14.94 3.77 -49.92
C VAL A 14 14.31 2.87 -48.86
N SER A 15 14.98 1.76 -48.54
CA SER A 15 14.62 0.94 -47.38
C SER A 15 15.21 1.59 -46.12
N GLY A 16 14.38 2.29 -45.35
CA GLY A 16 14.73 2.78 -44.03
C GLY A 16 14.67 1.64 -43.01
N VAL A 17 15.80 1.35 -42.36
CA VAL A 17 15.87 0.49 -41.18
C VAL A 17 15.30 1.30 -40.01
N LEU A 18 14.12 0.92 -39.53
CA LEU A 18 13.58 1.40 -38.26
C LEU A 18 14.35 0.71 -37.14
N ALA A 19 15.30 1.44 -36.54
CA ALA A 19 15.84 1.08 -35.24
C ALA A 19 14.68 1.19 -34.24
N ALA A 20 14.26 0.06 -33.67
CA ALA A 20 13.37 0.04 -32.52
C ALA A 20 14.13 0.71 -31.38
N GLY A 21 13.82 1.99 -31.12
CA GLY A 21 14.24 2.65 -29.90
C GLY A 21 13.55 1.93 -28.75
N GLU A 22 14.35 1.34 -27.86
CA GLU A 22 13.89 0.97 -26.54
C GLU A 22 13.27 2.23 -25.93
N ILE A 23 11.96 2.21 -25.70
CA ILE A 23 11.31 3.27 -24.93
C ILE A 23 11.89 3.11 -23.53
N PRO A 24 12.56 4.12 -22.96
CA PRO A 24 12.97 4.06 -21.57
C PRO A 24 11.69 3.86 -20.75
N VAL A 25 11.56 2.71 -20.09
CA VAL A 25 10.59 2.52 -19.03
C VAL A 25 10.89 3.62 -18.02
N ALA A 26 9.94 4.51 -17.79
CA ALA A 26 10.09 5.54 -16.78
C ALA A 26 10.28 4.80 -15.44
N ALA A 27 11.47 4.89 -14.85
CA ALA A 27 11.69 4.46 -13.48
C ALA A 27 10.65 5.19 -12.61
N GLN A 28 9.76 4.43 -11.98
CA GLN A 28 8.79 5.03 -11.07
C GLN A 28 9.56 5.61 -9.88
N SER A 29 9.32 6.89 -9.59
CA SER A 29 10.21 7.69 -8.75
C SER A 29 9.96 7.42 -7.26
N HIS A 30 11.02 7.02 -6.54
CA HIS A 30 11.10 7.12 -5.09
C HIS A 30 10.89 8.57 -4.65
N LEU A 31 9.86 8.80 -3.82
CA LEU A 31 9.55 10.13 -3.30
C LEU A 31 8.72 10.01 -2.02
N ILE A 32 9.30 10.47 -0.90
CA ILE A 32 8.60 10.57 0.38
C ILE A 32 8.74 12.01 0.86
N THR A 33 7.61 12.70 1.00
CA THR A 33 7.57 14.12 1.39
C THR A 33 6.66 14.29 2.60
N PRO A 34 7.18 14.64 3.78
CA PRO A 34 6.38 15.05 4.93
C PRO A 34 5.48 16.24 4.60
N ASP A 35 4.29 16.28 5.18
CA ASP A 35 3.44 17.47 5.15
C ASP A 35 3.63 18.35 6.41
N GLY A 36 2.89 19.47 6.46
CA GLY A 36 2.90 20.40 7.60
C GLY A 36 1.77 20.21 8.62
N THR A 37 0.99 19.14 8.52
CA THR A 37 -0.29 18.98 9.25
C THR A 37 -0.12 18.55 10.72
N LEU A 38 1.08 18.10 11.09
CA LEU A 38 1.48 17.82 12.49
C LEU A 38 2.12 19.04 13.19
N GLY A 39 2.15 20.21 12.55
CA GLY A 39 2.71 21.42 13.15
C GLY A 39 4.21 21.31 13.43
N SER A 40 4.65 21.63 14.65
CA SER A 40 6.06 21.57 15.04
C SER A 40 6.61 20.16 15.23
N GLU A 41 5.73 19.16 15.24
CA GLU A 41 6.04 17.74 15.44
C GLU A 41 5.97 16.97 14.11
N GLY A 42 6.38 17.63 13.01
CA GLY A 42 6.33 17.05 11.66
C GLY A 42 7.16 15.78 11.51
N SER A 43 6.76 14.93 10.55
CA SER A 43 7.60 13.83 10.09
C SER A 43 8.89 14.35 9.46
N THR A 44 9.94 13.55 9.50
CA THR A 44 11.21 13.83 8.83
C THR A 44 11.63 12.63 7.99
N VAL A 45 12.24 12.89 6.84
CA VAL A 45 12.85 11.86 5.99
C VAL A 45 14.34 12.17 5.91
N THR A 46 15.18 11.22 6.30
CA THR A 46 16.65 11.35 6.23
C THR A 46 17.24 10.15 5.53
N THR A 47 17.93 10.36 4.41
CA THR A 47 18.69 9.30 3.75
C THR A 47 19.94 8.99 4.58
N VAL A 48 19.96 7.81 5.21
CA VAL A 48 21.02 7.37 6.14
C VAL A 48 22.07 6.48 5.49
N ALA A 49 21.72 5.86 4.37
CA ALA A 49 22.62 5.08 3.52
C ALA A 49 22.14 5.17 2.05
N PRO A 50 22.93 4.73 1.06
CA PRO A 50 22.47 4.68 -0.33
C PRO A 50 21.14 3.94 -0.45
N GLN A 51 20.12 4.62 -0.97
CA GLN A 51 18.76 4.09 -1.15
C GLN A 51 18.04 3.65 0.14
N VAL A 52 18.48 4.14 1.31
CA VAL A 52 17.81 3.86 2.59
C VAL A 52 17.42 5.16 3.27
N ASP A 53 16.13 5.39 3.36
CA ASP A 53 15.52 6.49 4.09
C ASP A 53 15.09 6.04 5.48
N LEU A 54 15.49 6.84 6.49
CA LEU A 54 14.98 6.77 7.84
C LEU A 54 13.86 7.80 8.00
N LEU A 55 12.68 7.32 8.35
CA LEU A 55 11.50 8.12 8.66
C LEU A 55 11.45 8.34 10.17
N GLY A 56 11.67 9.58 10.60
CA GLY A 56 11.71 9.97 12.01
C GLY A 56 10.85 11.19 12.30
N GLY A 57 11.08 11.85 13.45
CA GLY A 57 10.22 12.94 13.90
C GLY A 57 8.83 12.43 14.28
N GLY A 58 7.78 13.16 13.90
CA GLY A 58 6.40 12.78 14.19
C GLY A 58 5.90 13.29 15.55
N ALA A 59 4.59 13.26 15.71
CA ALA A 59 3.92 13.67 16.95
C ALA A 59 3.76 12.44 17.85
N LEU A 60 4.31 12.48 19.06
CA LEU A 60 4.22 11.38 20.03
C LEU A 60 3.08 11.65 21.02
N ARG A 61 2.16 10.70 21.17
CA ARG A 61 1.13 10.71 22.22
C ARG A 61 1.13 9.34 22.87
N ASP A 62 1.68 9.27 24.09
CA ASP A 62 1.88 8.01 24.81
C ASP A 62 2.65 6.99 23.96
N GLU A 63 2.04 5.85 23.62
CA GLU A 63 2.64 4.78 22.80
C GLU A 63 2.38 4.91 21.29
N TYR A 64 1.76 6.01 20.86
CA TYR A 64 1.34 6.27 19.49
C TYR A 64 2.23 7.33 18.85
N LEU A 65 2.93 6.96 17.78
CA LEU A 65 3.75 7.86 16.98
C LEU A 65 3.04 8.18 15.65
N PHE A 66 2.65 9.44 15.48
CA PHE A 66 1.92 9.90 14.30
C PHE A 66 2.87 10.48 13.26
N HIS A 67 2.75 10.00 12.03
CA HIS A 67 3.41 10.50 10.84
C HIS A 67 2.39 10.96 9.80
N SER A 68 2.73 12.05 9.11
CA SER A 68 1.91 12.59 8.04
C SER A 68 2.78 12.99 6.86
N PHE A 69 2.35 12.59 5.67
CA PHE A 69 3.08 12.78 4.41
C PHE A 69 2.17 13.38 3.35
N GLU A 70 2.69 14.29 2.55
CA GLU A 70 2.02 14.73 1.31
C GLU A 70 2.17 13.66 0.23
N GLU A 71 3.36 13.06 0.12
CA GLU A 71 3.68 12.00 -0.85
C GLU A 71 4.39 10.83 -0.16
N PHE A 72 4.06 9.61 -0.54
CA PHE A 72 4.71 8.41 -0.02
C PHE A 72 4.79 7.32 -1.09
N ASN A 73 5.93 7.28 -1.79
CA ASN A 73 6.27 6.30 -2.80
C ASN A 73 7.66 5.74 -2.51
N ILE A 74 7.79 4.42 -2.50
CA ILE A 74 9.07 3.72 -2.31
C ILE A 74 9.46 3.14 -3.66
N GLY A 75 10.53 3.66 -4.27
CA GLY A 75 10.99 3.16 -5.55
C GLY A 75 11.63 1.77 -5.44
N GLU A 76 11.76 1.07 -6.56
CA GLU A 76 12.49 -0.21 -6.61
C GLU A 76 13.92 -0.07 -6.05
N GLY A 77 14.31 -1.02 -5.21
CA GLY A 77 15.62 -1.02 -4.53
C GLY A 77 15.79 0.04 -3.45
N TRP A 78 14.78 0.87 -3.16
CA TRP A 78 14.77 1.75 -2.00
C TRP A 78 14.18 1.05 -0.78
N THR A 79 14.66 1.46 0.39
CA THR A 79 14.10 1.07 1.69
C THR A 79 13.65 2.32 2.42
N ALA A 80 12.42 2.32 2.93
CA ALA A 80 11.90 3.34 3.82
C ALA A 80 11.59 2.72 5.19
N ASN A 81 12.34 3.14 6.20
CA ASN A 81 12.30 2.56 7.54
C ASN A 81 11.73 3.57 8.53
N PHE A 82 10.59 3.26 9.15
CA PHE A 82 10.11 3.99 10.30
C PHE A 82 11.03 3.77 11.50
N ALA A 83 11.50 4.87 12.09
CA ALA A 83 12.15 4.83 13.39
C ALA A 83 11.13 4.39 14.44
N ASN A 84 11.57 3.55 15.38
CA ASN A 84 10.75 3.11 16.50
C ASN A 84 11.42 3.51 17.83
N PRO A 85 11.16 4.72 18.36
CA PRO A 85 11.67 5.16 19.66
C PRO A 85 11.16 4.30 20.82
N ASP A 86 11.91 4.27 21.92
CA ASP A 86 11.50 3.53 23.12
C ASP A 86 10.11 3.96 23.61
N GLY A 87 9.26 2.97 23.89
CA GLY A 87 7.90 3.19 24.38
C GLY A 87 6.84 3.41 23.30
N VAL A 88 7.22 3.40 22.01
CA VAL A 88 6.27 3.41 20.89
C VAL A 88 5.87 1.97 20.56
N PHE A 89 4.57 1.70 20.59
CA PHE A 89 3.98 0.41 20.19
C PHE A 89 3.17 0.51 18.90
N ASN A 90 2.67 1.72 18.56
CA ASN A 90 1.86 1.95 17.37
C ASN A 90 2.42 3.12 16.56
N ILE A 91 2.70 2.90 15.28
CA ILE A 91 3.10 3.94 14.32
C ILE A 91 1.94 4.15 13.35
N LEU A 92 1.45 5.39 13.26
CA LEU A 92 0.25 5.75 12.50
C LEU A 92 0.66 6.72 11.41
N SER A 93 0.60 6.28 10.17
CA SER A 93 1.01 7.03 9.00
C SER A 93 -0.18 7.32 8.10
N ARG A 94 -0.30 8.58 7.66
CA ARG A 94 -1.28 9.00 6.65
C ARG A 94 -0.62 9.72 5.48
N VAL A 95 -1.20 9.57 4.30
CA VAL A 95 -0.91 10.38 3.12
C VAL A 95 -2.03 11.38 2.90
N THR A 96 -1.73 12.68 2.94
CA THR A 96 -2.72 13.77 2.78
C THR A 96 -2.74 14.37 1.37
N GLY A 97 -1.78 13.99 0.52
CA GLY A 97 -1.75 14.41 -0.88
C GLY A 97 -2.84 13.74 -1.71
N GLN A 98 -2.76 13.93 -3.02
CA GLN A 98 -3.78 13.45 -3.98
C GLN A 98 -3.32 12.23 -4.80
N ASN A 99 -2.09 11.77 -4.58
CA ASN A 99 -1.51 10.69 -5.35
C ASN A 99 -1.62 9.36 -4.60
N PRO A 100 -1.82 8.24 -5.32
CA PRO A 100 -1.71 6.91 -4.75
C PRO A 100 -0.27 6.63 -4.29
N SER A 101 -0.13 5.66 -3.39
CA SER A 101 1.19 5.19 -2.93
C SER A 101 1.63 3.98 -3.74
N HIS A 102 2.72 4.13 -4.48
CA HIS A 102 3.42 3.05 -5.18
C HIS A 102 4.59 2.58 -4.30
N LEU A 103 4.46 1.38 -3.75
CA LEU A 103 5.40 0.78 -2.81
C LEU A 103 6.12 -0.36 -3.52
N PHE A 104 7.21 -0.05 -4.22
CA PHE A 104 7.93 -1.01 -5.07
C PHE A 104 9.27 -1.45 -4.48
N GLY A 105 9.67 -0.82 -3.38
CA GLY A 105 10.84 -1.23 -2.59
C GLY A 105 10.43 -1.81 -1.24
N THR A 106 11.32 -1.68 -0.26
CA THR A 106 11.11 -2.20 1.10
C THR A 106 10.47 -1.16 2.00
N LEU A 107 9.34 -1.51 2.62
CA LEU A 107 8.73 -0.76 3.72
C LEU A 107 9.06 -1.46 5.05
N GLY A 108 9.64 -0.74 6.00
CA GLY A 108 10.09 -1.35 7.25
C GLY A 108 9.86 -0.53 8.51
N VAL A 109 9.98 -1.20 9.65
CA VAL A 109 9.95 -0.60 11.00
C VAL A 109 11.19 -1.07 11.77
N LEU A 110 11.97 -0.14 12.31
CA LEU A 110 13.18 -0.47 13.07
C LEU A 110 12.86 -0.85 14.52
N GLY A 111 12.07 -1.90 14.69
CA GLY A 111 11.64 -2.46 15.98
C GLY A 111 10.34 -3.25 15.81
N ASN A 112 9.61 -3.46 16.91
CA ASN A 112 8.42 -4.32 16.92
C ASN A 112 7.09 -3.54 17.01
N ALA A 113 7.08 -2.24 16.70
CA ALA A 113 5.84 -1.48 16.71
C ALA A 113 4.95 -1.92 15.54
N ASP A 114 3.64 -1.90 15.77
CA ASP A 114 2.65 -2.09 14.73
C ASP A 114 2.59 -0.85 13.83
N LEU A 115 2.47 -1.07 12.52
CA LEU A 115 2.38 -0.01 11.53
C LEU A 115 0.97 0.07 10.94
N PHE A 116 0.37 1.25 11.03
CA PHE A 116 -0.87 1.61 10.37
C PHE A 116 -0.55 2.61 9.26
N PHE A 117 -0.86 2.27 8.01
CA PHE A 117 -0.61 3.13 6.86
C PHE A 117 -1.90 3.36 6.08
N ILE A 118 -2.32 4.62 5.96
CA ILE A 118 -3.48 5.00 5.16
C ILE A 118 -3.11 5.93 4.00
N ASN A 119 -3.61 5.62 2.81
CA ASN A 119 -3.64 6.55 1.69
C ASN A 119 -5.00 6.48 0.99
N PRO A 120 -5.86 7.48 1.20
CA PRO A 120 -7.13 7.63 0.50
C PRO A 120 -7.09 7.34 -1.00
N ASN A 121 -6.03 7.72 -1.70
CA ASN A 121 -5.98 7.68 -3.16
C ASN A 121 -5.64 6.30 -3.73
N GLY A 122 -5.33 5.32 -2.88
CA GLY A 122 -4.98 3.96 -3.29
C GLY A 122 -3.56 3.59 -2.89
N VAL A 123 -3.30 2.28 -2.88
CA VAL A 123 -1.98 1.70 -2.59
C VAL A 123 -1.70 0.58 -3.57
N LEU A 124 -0.48 0.55 -4.12
CA LEU A 124 -0.01 -0.53 -4.97
C LEU A 124 1.34 -1.03 -4.48
N PHE A 125 1.38 -2.29 -4.04
CA PHE A 125 2.65 -3.00 -3.85
C PHE A 125 3.07 -3.62 -5.18
N GLY A 126 4.21 -3.17 -5.71
CA GLY A 126 4.79 -3.70 -6.95
C GLY A 126 5.42 -5.09 -6.74
N PRO A 127 5.85 -5.77 -7.81
CA PRO A 127 6.30 -7.17 -7.72
C PRO A 127 7.59 -7.37 -6.90
N ASP A 128 8.43 -6.34 -6.80
CA ASP A 128 9.67 -6.33 -6.02
C ASP A 128 9.50 -5.72 -4.61
N ALA A 129 8.27 -5.38 -4.23
CA ALA A 129 7.99 -4.84 -2.91
C ALA A 129 8.29 -5.87 -1.82
N SER A 130 8.77 -5.39 -0.67
CA SER A 130 9.03 -6.23 0.50
C SER A 130 8.67 -5.50 1.78
N LEU A 131 8.38 -6.29 2.81
CA LEU A 131 8.12 -5.78 4.16
C LEU A 131 9.23 -6.22 5.09
N ASP A 132 9.76 -5.28 5.89
CA ASP A 132 10.64 -5.54 7.02
C ASP A 132 9.94 -5.05 8.30
N ILE A 133 8.86 -5.75 8.64
CA ILE A 133 7.93 -5.35 9.72
C ILE A 133 7.79 -6.53 10.69
N PRO A 134 8.56 -6.54 11.78
CA PRO A 134 8.46 -7.57 12.82
C PRO A 134 7.12 -7.58 13.57
N GLY A 135 6.41 -6.45 13.62
CA GLY A 135 5.08 -6.33 14.23
C GLY A 135 3.94 -6.63 13.25
N SER A 136 2.77 -6.05 13.53
CA SER A 136 1.62 -6.08 12.65
C SER A 136 1.66 -4.94 11.62
N LEU A 137 1.03 -5.15 10.46
CA LEU A 137 0.80 -4.12 9.45
C LEU A 137 -0.69 -4.01 9.13
N THR A 138 -1.20 -2.79 9.16
CA THR A 138 -2.49 -2.41 8.57
C THR A 138 -2.25 -1.45 7.41
N VAL A 139 -2.71 -1.80 6.23
CA VAL A 139 -2.71 -0.92 5.04
C VAL A 139 -4.15 -0.66 4.64
N SER A 140 -4.51 0.61 4.50
CA SER A 140 -5.87 0.97 4.11
C SER A 140 -5.97 2.15 3.15
N THR A 141 -7.04 2.18 2.37
CA THR A 141 -7.43 3.36 1.57
C THR A 141 -8.52 4.20 2.25
N ALA A 142 -8.74 3.94 3.54
CA ALA A 142 -9.63 4.69 4.41
C ALA A 142 -9.25 6.17 4.49
N ASP A 143 -10.25 6.97 4.85
CA ASP A 143 -10.10 8.42 5.05
C ASP A 143 -9.47 8.71 6.41
N GLU A 144 -9.73 7.88 7.42
CA GLU A 144 -9.31 8.13 8.80
C GLU A 144 -8.96 6.85 9.56
N LEU A 145 -8.03 6.97 10.51
CA LEU A 145 -7.88 6.02 11.61
C LEU A 145 -8.69 6.51 12.81
N VAL A 146 -9.44 5.61 13.44
CA VAL A 146 -10.22 5.87 14.66
C VAL A 146 -9.47 5.28 15.83
N LEU A 147 -9.07 6.12 16.77
CA LEU A 147 -8.30 5.73 17.94
C LEU A 147 -9.18 5.17 19.07
N PRO A 148 -8.61 4.48 20.06
CA PRO A 148 -9.35 3.86 21.15
C PRO A 148 -10.24 4.84 21.94
N ASP A 149 -9.82 6.09 22.08
CA ASP A 149 -10.57 7.16 22.76
C ASP A 149 -11.67 7.79 21.89
N GLY A 150 -11.84 7.29 20.66
CA GLY A 150 -12.78 7.79 19.66
C GLY A 150 -12.30 9.02 18.89
N SER A 151 -11.11 9.55 19.19
CA SER A 151 -10.48 10.59 18.36
C SER A 151 -10.07 10.02 17.00
N VAL A 152 -9.83 10.90 16.03
CA VAL A 152 -9.55 10.50 14.65
C VAL A 152 -8.25 11.10 14.12
N PHE A 153 -7.53 10.30 13.35
CA PHE A 153 -6.38 10.72 12.57
C PHE A 153 -6.72 10.65 11.08
N SER A 154 -7.15 11.80 10.54
CA SER A 154 -7.76 11.92 9.20
C SER A 154 -6.76 12.29 8.12
N ALA A 155 -6.75 11.58 6.98
CA ALA A 155 -5.98 11.91 5.79
C ALA A 155 -6.65 12.99 4.92
N THR A 156 -7.98 13.07 4.94
CA THR A 156 -8.75 13.98 4.06
C THR A 156 -9.14 15.30 4.74
N SER A 157 -9.22 15.32 6.07
CA SER A 157 -9.39 16.53 6.88
C SER A 157 -8.28 16.61 7.94
N PRO A 158 -7.02 16.79 7.52
CA PRO A 158 -5.90 16.61 8.42
C PRO A 158 -5.82 17.71 9.48
N GLY A 159 -5.73 17.28 10.73
CA GLY A 159 -5.42 18.10 11.89
C GLY A 159 -4.29 17.51 12.71
N VAL A 160 -3.82 18.27 13.69
CA VAL A 160 -2.87 17.80 14.70
C VAL A 160 -3.60 16.80 15.62
N PRO A 161 -3.10 15.57 15.80
CA PRO A 161 -3.75 14.58 16.65
C PRO A 161 -3.78 15.07 18.09
N GLN A 162 -4.97 15.03 18.67
CA GLN A 162 -5.20 15.30 20.09
C GLN A 162 -5.64 13.96 20.69
N LEU A 163 -4.79 13.41 21.55
CA LEU A 163 -5.13 12.23 22.33
C LEU A 163 -5.36 12.69 23.77
N LEU A 164 -6.50 12.32 24.35
CA LEU A 164 -6.94 12.89 25.62
C LEU A 164 -6.82 11.92 26.81
N ASP A 165 -7.06 10.63 26.59
CA ASP A 165 -6.79 9.50 27.52
C ASP A 165 -7.19 8.21 26.80
N ILE A 166 -6.32 7.20 26.72
CA ILE A 166 -6.61 5.93 26.03
C ILE A 166 -6.98 4.81 27.02
N ASP A 167 -8.01 4.05 26.63
CA ASP A 167 -8.24 2.68 27.10
C ASP A 167 -7.59 1.71 26.09
N VAL A 168 -6.53 1.03 26.52
CA VAL A 168 -5.66 0.20 25.65
C VAL A 168 -6.32 -1.09 25.15
N ASP A 169 -7.54 -1.41 25.62
CA ASP A 169 -8.26 -2.63 25.23
C ASP A 169 -9.15 -2.47 23.98
N VAL A 170 -9.24 -1.27 23.38
CA VAL A 170 -10.01 -1.02 22.15
C VAL A 170 -9.07 -0.97 20.93
N PRO A 171 -9.33 -1.74 19.84
CA PRO A 171 -8.49 -1.72 18.65
C PRO A 171 -8.62 -0.41 17.85
N ILE A 172 -7.57 -0.04 17.12
CA ILE A 172 -7.62 1.05 16.15
C ILE A 172 -8.52 0.65 14.98
N GLY A 173 -9.50 1.49 14.66
CA GLY A 173 -10.40 1.31 13.52
C GLY A 173 -9.94 2.05 12.27
N VAL A 174 -10.47 1.65 11.12
CA VAL A 174 -10.39 2.40 9.85
C VAL A 174 -11.78 2.93 9.50
N ARG A 175 -11.89 4.16 8.98
CA ARG A 175 -13.17 4.76 8.56
C ARG A 175 -13.12 5.28 7.13
N PHE A 176 -14.15 4.91 6.37
CA PHE A 176 -14.39 5.39 5.01
C PHE A 176 -15.57 6.37 5.05
N ASP A 177 -15.33 7.62 4.66
CA ASP A 177 -16.33 8.68 4.59
C ASP A 177 -16.85 8.89 3.16
N ARG A 178 -16.27 8.17 2.18
CA ARG A 178 -16.69 8.19 0.79
C ARG A 178 -17.44 6.92 0.38
N GLU A 179 -18.33 7.07 -0.60
CA GLU A 179 -19.15 5.97 -1.12
C GLU A 179 -18.33 4.92 -1.88
N LEU A 180 -17.31 5.34 -2.62
CA LEU A 180 -16.39 4.48 -3.36
C LEU A 180 -14.96 4.73 -2.89
N ALA A 181 -14.43 3.80 -2.11
CA ALA A 181 -13.05 3.84 -1.64
C ALA A 181 -12.07 3.46 -2.76
N ALA A 182 -10.83 3.97 -2.69
CA ALA A 182 -9.82 3.61 -3.69
C ALA A 182 -9.37 2.15 -3.54
N ALA A 183 -8.83 1.58 -4.61
CA ALA A 183 -8.37 0.21 -4.63
C ALA A 183 -7.00 0.04 -3.94
N LEU A 184 -6.74 -1.19 -3.48
CA LEU A 184 -5.43 -1.65 -3.06
C LEU A 184 -4.99 -2.83 -3.92
N GLY A 185 -3.82 -2.71 -4.54
CA GLY A 185 -3.20 -3.77 -5.34
C GLY A 185 -1.97 -4.35 -4.65
N ASN A 186 -1.78 -5.67 -4.79
CA ASN A 186 -0.56 -6.35 -4.38
C ASN A 186 -0.08 -7.32 -5.47
N GLU A 187 1.15 -7.10 -5.93
CA GLU A 187 1.87 -7.96 -6.89
C GLU A 187 3.06 -8.70 -6.25
N ALA A 188 3.34 -8.43 -4.97
CA ALA A 188 4.47 -8.98 -4.22
C ALA A 188 4.07 -10.05 -3.19
N LEU A 189 5.09 -10.72 -2.66
CA LEU A 189 4.96 -11.50 -1.43
C LEU A 189 5.10 -10.56 -0.23
N LEU A 190 3.98 -10.31 0.45
CA LEU A 190 3.93 -9.49 1.66
C LEU A 190 3.95 -10.40 2.89
N GLU A 191 5.07 -10.39 3.62
CA GLU A 191 5.23 -11.15 4.86
C GLU A 191 5.46 -10.21 6.05
N VAL A 192 4.71 -10.41 7.13
CA VAL A 192 4.84 -9.66 8.38
C VAL A 192 5.11 -10.60 9.55
N GLY A 193 5.67 -10.06 10.64
CA GLY A 193 5.97 -10.86 11.82
C GLY A 193 4.73 -11.31 12.59
N GLU A 194 3.70 -10.45 12.66
CA GLU A 194 2.46 -10.70 13.40
C GLU A 194 1.23 -10.65 12.47
N ASN A 195 0.31 -9.67 12.61
CA ASN A 195 -0.94 -9.63 11.84
C ASN A 195 -0.82 -8.77 10.57
N LEU A 196 -1.51 -9.17 9.50
CA LEU A 196 -1.61 -8.40 8.25
C LEU A 196 -3.07 -8.03 7.98
N THR A 197 -3.36 -6.73 7.90
CA THR A 197 -4.68 -6.22 7.55
C THR A 197 -4.61 -5.37 6.28
N LEU A 198 -5.44 -5.72 5.29
CA LEU A 198 -5.69 -4.92 4.09
C LEU A 198 -7.17 -4.51 4.07
N SER A 199 -7.46 -3.21 4.09
CA SER A 199 -8.84 -2.70 4.03
C SER A 199 -8.96 -1.58 2.99
N ALA A 200 -9.68 -1.81 1.91
CA ALA A 200 -9.76 -0.86 0.79
C ALA A 200 -11.09 -1.00 0.04
N GLY A 201 -11.32 -0.18 -0.99
CA GLY A 201 -12.54 -0.29 -1.80
C GLY A 201 -12.63 -1.64 -2.52
N ASP A 202 -11.76 -1.80 -3.51
CA ASP A 202 -11.44 -3.09 -4.13
C ASP A 202 -10.07 -3.55 -3.62
N ILE A 203 -9.87 -4.86 -3.50
CA ILE A 203 -8.56 -5.44 -3.19
C ILE A 203 -8.19 -6.48 -4.24
N ASP A 204 -7.04 -6.28 -4.88
CA ASP A 204 -6.49 -7.23 -5.84
C ASP A 204 -5.08 -7.68 -5.42
N SER A 205 -4.99 -8.82 -4.73
CA SER A 205 -3.73 -9.46 -4.36
C SER A 205 -3.42 -10.63 -5.28
N THR A 206 -2.59 -10.36 -6.29
CA THR A 206 -2.01 -11.36 -7.19
C THR A 206 -0.74 -11.99 -6.65
N GLY A 207 -0.03 -11.26 -5.77
CA GLY A 207 1.02 -11.81 -4.93
C GLY A 207 0.46 -12.52 -3.71
N GLY A 208 1.35 -12.84 -2.76
CA GLY A 208 1.00 -13.61 -1.56
C GLY A 208 0.94 -12.78 -0.28
N LEU A 209 0.07 -13.22 0.64
CA LEU A 209 -0.15 -12.59 1.94
C LEU A 209 0.24 -13.56 3.07
N PHE A 210 1.27 -13.21 3.83
CA PHE A 210 1.89 -14.12 4.81
C PHE A 210 1.96 -13.49 6.20
N ALA A 211 1.40 -14.21 7.18
CA ALA A 211 1.43 -13.87 8.60
C ALA A 211 1.66 -15.16 9.40
N PRO A 212 2.88 -15.75 9.38
CA PRO A 212 3.12 -17.09 9.93
C PRO A 212 2.82 -17.21 11.43
N ASN A 213 2.89 -16.11 12.19
CA ASN A 213 2.60 -16.09 13.63
C ASN A 213 1.28 -15.39 14.00
N GLY A 214 0.60 -14.76 13.03
CA GLY A 214 -0.60 -13.98 13.25
C GLY A 214 -1.70 -14.24 12.24
N ASP A 215 -2.67 -13.34 12.19
CA ASP A 215 -3.86 -13.46 11.35
C ASP A 215 -3.77 -12.56 10.11
N VAL A 216 -4.47 -12.96 9.04
CA VAL A 216 -4.67 -12.12 7.85
C VAL A 216 -6.13 -11.68 7.76
N LEU A 217 -6.37 -10.37 7.73
CA LEU A 217 -7.67 -9.76 7.48
C LEU A 217 -7.64 -9.01 6.14
N VAL A 218 -8.54 -9.36 5.23
CA VAL A 218 -8.73 -8.65 3.96
C VAL A 218 -10.18 -8.21 3.86
N GLU A 219 -10.41 -6.91 3.71
CA GLU A 219 -11.73 -6.30 3.69
C GLU A 219 -11.89 -5.34 2.49
N GLY A 220 -12.63 -5.79 1.47
CA GLY A 220 -13.10 -4.94 0.37
C GLY A 220 -14.41 -4.26 0.77
N VAL A 221 -14.37 -2.97 1.10
CA VAL A 221 -15.50 -2.23 1.68
C VAL A 221 -16.46 -1.65 0.64
N SER A 222 -16.04 -1.52 -0.62
CA SER A 222 -16.91 -0.98 -1.68
C SER A 222 -17.04 -1.87 -2.91
N GLY A 223 -16.22 -2.91 -3.08
CA GLY A 223 -16.35 -3.82 -4.21
C GLY A 223 -15.73 -5.20 -4.00
N ASP A 224 -14.94 -5.65 -4.97
CA ASP A 224 -14.46 -7.02 -5.09
C ASP A 224 -13.16 -7.26 -4.29
N VAL A 225 -12.94 -8.51 -3.88
CA VAL A 225 -11.68 -8.98 -3.32
C VAL A 225 -11.16 -10.16 -4.12
N ARG A 226 -9.92 -10.07 -4.60
CA ARG A 226 -9.17 -11.18 -5.18
C ARG A 226 -7.91 -11.46 -4.37
N VAL A 227 -7.70 -12.73 -4.01
CA VAL A 227 -6.50 -13.18 -3.27
C VAL A 227 -5.97 -14.46 -3.89
N GLN A 228 -4.73 -14.43 -4.40
CA GLN A 228 -4.11 -15.58 -5.05
C GLN A 228 -3.43 -16.53 -4.06
N GLU A 229 -2.70 -16.01 -3.09
CA GLU A 229 -1.94 -16.81 -2.13
C GLU A 229 -2.03 -16.22 -0.73
N LEU A 230 -2.26 -17.07 0.26
CA LEU A 230 -2.34 -16.67 1.67
C LEU A 230 -1.84 -17.80 2.57
N ALA A 231 -1.00 -17.46 3.56
CA ALA A 231 -0.70 -18.34 4.68
C ALA A 231 -0.70 -17.59 6.02
N ALA A 232 -1.47 -18.06 6.99
CA ALA A 232 -1.64 -17.40 8.29
C ALA A 232 -2.00 -18.38 9.42
N GLN A 233 -2.06 -17.91 10.67
CA GLN A 233 -2.73 -18.64 11.76
C GLN A 233 -4.22 -18.75 11.46
N SER A 234 -4.95 -17.64 11.43
CA SER A 234 -6.33 -17.56 10.92
C SER A 234 -6.44 -16.50 9.81
N ALA A 235 -7.50 -16.58 9.02
CA ALA A 235 -7.77 -15.56 8.01
C ALA A 235 -9.25 -15.26 7.84
N VAL A 236 -9.53 -13.99 7.52
CA VAL A 236 -10.85 -13.50 7.14
C VAL A 236 -10.70 -12.77 5.82
N LEU A 237 -11.40 -13.24 4.79
CA LEU A 237 -11.52 -12.57 3.50
C LEU A 237 -12.97 -12.12 3.32
N SER A 238 -13.18 -10.81 3.23
CA SER A 238 -14.51 -10.20 3.13
C SER A 238 -14.58 -9.26 1.95
N ALA A 239 -15.53 -9.48 1.05
CA ALA A 239 -15.84 -8.59 -0.07
C ALA A 239 -17.24 -8.02 0.07
N ARG A 240 -17.42 -6.73 -0.21
CA ARG A 240 -18.74 -6.13 -0.29
C ARG A 240 -19.53 -6.67 -1.49
N GLU A 241 -18.85 -6.90 -2.62
CA GLU A 241 -19.43 -7.52 -3.81
C GLU A 241 -18.96 -8.98 -3.91
N ASN A 242 -17.98 -9.28 -4.76
CA ASN A 242 -17.54 -10.64 -5.03
C ASN A 242 -16.19 -10.96 -4.38
N LEU A 243 -16.08 -12.17 -3.83
CA LEU A 243 -14.82 -12.76 -3.40
C LEU A 243 -14.33 -13.74 -4.47
N ILE A 244 -13.21 -13.42 -5.11
CA ILE A 244 -12.64 -14.13 -6.26
C ILE A 244 -11.39 -14.88 -5.81
N LEU A 245 -11.48 -16.21 -5.83
CA LEU A 245 -10.44 -17.14 -5.37
C LEU A 245 -10.15 -18.21 -6.43
N GLU A 246 -10.08 -17.80 -7.71
CA GLU A 246 -9.75 -18.70 -8.81
C GLU A 246 -8.25 -19.04 -8.78
N GLU A 247 -7.93 -20.34 -8.78
CA GLU A 247 -6.55 -20.84 -8.70
C GLU A 247 -5.81 -20.46 -7.40
N SER A 248 -6.55 -20.06 -6.35
CA SER A 248 -5.97 -19.58 -5.10
C SER A 248 -5.43 -20.69 -4.20
N GLN A 249 -4.34 -20.39 -3.50
CA GLN A 249 -3.77 -21.24 -2.45
C GLN A 249 -3.91 -20.56 -1.09
N LEU A 250 -4.87 -21.02 -0.28
CA LEU A 250 -5.14 -20.47 1.05
C LEU A 250 -4.80 -21.52 2.11
N GLN A 251 -3.88 -21.19 3.01
CA GLN A 251 -3.43 -22.06 4.10
C GLN A 251 -3.63 -21.35 5.44
N THR A 252 -4.36 -21.99 6.35
CA THR A 252 -4.50 -21.50 7.73
C THR A 252 -4.32 -22.65 8.71
N ALA A 253 -3.74 -22.37 9.87
CA ALA A 253 -3.65 -23.35 10.96
C ALA A 253 -4.95 -23.40 11.79
N GLY A 254 -5.65 -22.28 11.86
CA GLY A 254 -6.89 -22.01 12.58
C GLY A 254 -8.07 -21.81 11.64
N ASN A 255 -8.82 -20.74 11.84
CA ASN A 255 -10.06 -20.50 11.11
C ASN A 255 -9.81 -19.78 9.77
N LEU A 256 -10.56 -20.17 8.73
CA LEU A 256 -10.67 -19.43 7.48
C LEU A 256 -12.14 -19.01 7.29
N SER A 257 -12.39 -17.70 7.28
CA SER A 257 -13.72 -17.12 7.04
C SER A 257 -13.76 -16.43 5.69
N LEU A 258 -14.74 -16.80 4.85
CA LEU A 258 -14.93 -16.25 3.51
C LEU A 258 -16.32 -15.60 3.44
N LEU A 259 -16.36 -14.30 3.19
CA LEU A 259 -17.57 -13.49 3.18
C LEU A 259 -17.64 -12.72 1.85
N ALA A 260 -18.80 -12.72 1.22
CA ALA A 260 -19.09 -11.93 0.04
C ALA A 260 -20.54 -11.43 0.12
N GLY A 261 -20.78 -10.19 -0.28
CA GLY A 261 -22.15 -9.68 -0.41
C GLY A 261 -22.93 -10.36 -1.53
N ASP A 262 -22.25 -10.68 -2.63
CA ASP A 262 -22.86 -11.29 -3.81
C ASP A 262 -22.39 -12.75 -4.03
N THR A 263 -21.14 -12.96 -4.45
CA THR A 263 -20.65 -14.28 -4.87
C THR A 263 -19.28 -14.59 -4.30
N VAL A 264 -19.09 -15.84 -3.83
CA VAL A 264 -17.76 -16.43 -3.61
C VAL A 264 -17.44 -17.35 -4.79
N ARG A 265 -16.38 -17.05 -5.54
CA ARG A 265 -15.97 -17.81 -6.74
C ARG A 265 -14.66 -18.54 -6.48
N VAL A 266 -14.73 -19.87 -6.38
CA VAL A 266 -13.58 -20.77 -6.16
C VAL A 266 -13.49 -21.75 -7.34
N ARG A 267 -12.32 -21.91 -7.96
CA ARG A 267 -12.07 -22.89 -9.03
C ARG A 267 -10.64 -23.41 -9.02
#